data_AF-A0A821AUF2-F1
#
_entry.id   AF-A0A821AUF2-F1
#
_cell.length_a   1.000
_cell.length_b   1.000
_cell.length_c   1.000
_cell.angle_alpha   90.00
_cell.angle_beta   90.00
_cell.angle_gamma   90.00
#
_symmetry.space_group_name_H-M   'P 1'
#
loop_
_entity.id
_entity.type
_entity.pdbx_description
1 polymer ?
#
loop_
_entity_poly.entity_id
_entity_poly.type
_entity_poly.pdbx_seq_one_letter_code
_entity_poly.pdbx_strand_id
1 'polypeptide(L)'
;ELFAGYRSCLLIIRINPKPVISFHKASFLGHHRLVKDEFMLRVLDSMSFHKFIEERGPPYRSCDIFDEVYAMIYDQLKREKDSITNNNSTAILEHIKELANQLLLNENPSPQQTYTQKVPQPSQTSCMRDNLLEFPHLDKELVNVAIKEGIKKQQNSRPYSARVSQPCVVKLGTSIHILNGRSDISQSARRLEVLKQCVGYIFSDKIAEARKTSGAVFYSIKSHEDARIALCNELASYKKQNKPRLNNQQFEMIANLLNCALEASSSIDEHGIAYTMLTLATTFHRKLSEEATQFIYTEIQRHAVWANMQFWEMSFYSDVQLQIRNLYLSHEDSNQINIEVSTVTDTSSTDTVTHQTTNESLSHHNGPIIHEKTAIEIAAEQMRLYAQKTSEEQHSIEDLEEQTLYALAIHYIQLMVYMKLPLDISSSTNIRHSIYNHVSHITSCDADSVTSDFYHSTNDPFNC
;
A
#
# COMPACT_ATOMS: atom_id res chain seq x y z
N GLU A 1 -13.57 -4.01 11.27
CA GLU A 1 -12.86 -3.08 12.18
C GLU A 1 -11.36 -3.38 12.26
N LEU A 2 -10.93 -4.59 12.63
CA LEU A 2 -9.50 -4.92 12.78
C LEU A 2 -8.61 -4.56 11.57
N PHE A 3 -9.12 -4.83 10.36
CA PHE A 3 -8.43 -4.54 9.10
C PHE A 3 -8.91 -3.24 8.45
N ALA A 4 -9.53 -2.32 9.20
CA ALA A 4 -9.96 -1.04 8.65
C ALA A 4 -8.77 -0.28 8.05
N GLY A 5 -8.92 0.22 6.82
CA GLY A 5 -7.86 0.92 6.11
C GLY A 5 -6.77 0.01 5.50
N TYR A 6 -6.89 -1.32 5.52
CA TYR A 6 -5.86 -2.21 4.96
C TYR A 6 -5.55 -1.92 3.49
N ARG A 7 -6.58 -1.53 2.70
CA ARG A 7 -6.39 -1.18 1.29
C ARG A 7 -5.51 0.05 1.08
N SER A 8 -5.55 1.01 2.01
CA SER A 8 -4.68 2.20 1.97
C SER A 8 -3.20 1.86 2.19
N CYS A 9 -2.90 0.65 2.64
CA CYS A 9 -1.54 0.16 2.87
C CYS A 9 -1.12 -0.90 1.83
N LEU A 10 -1.87 -1.09 0.75
CA LEU A 10 -1.44 -1.94 -0.37
C LEU A 10 -0.49 -1.15 -1.28
N LEU A 11 0.61 -1.79 -1.68
CA LEU A 11 1.59 -1.28 -2.62
C LEU A 11 1.53 -2.08 -3.91
N ILE A 12 1.29 -1.40 -5.03
CA ILE A 12 1.32 -1.99 -6.37
C ILE A 12 2.77 -2.01 -6.89
N ILE A 13 3.32 -3.21 -7.06
CA ILE A 13 4.69 -3.43 -7.58
C ILE A 13 4.68 -3.66 -9.09
N ARG A 14 3.59 -4.26 -9.59
CA ARG A 14 3.35 -4.53 -11.01
C ARG A 14 1.86 -4.72 -11.23
N ILE A 15 1.33 -4.35 -12.39
CA ILE A 15 -0.08 -4.56 -12.73
C ILE A 15 -0.24 -5.71 -13.73
N ASN A 16 0.58 -5.74 -14.79
CA ASN A 16 0.45 -6.70 -15.90
C ASN A 16 1.64 -7.68 -15.97
N PRO A 17 1.47 -8.88 -16.54
CA PRO A 17 0.20 -9.53 -16.93
C PRO A 17 -0.62 -10.00 -15.71
N LYS A 18 0.03 -10.11 -14.54
CA LYS A 18 -0.60 -10.45 -13.26
C LYS A 18 -0.14 -9.45 -12.19
N PRO A 19 -1.07 -8.88 -11.40
CA PRO A 19 -0.73 -7.88 -10.41
C PRO A 19 0.12 -8.49 -9.30
N VAL A 20 1.17 -7.76 -8.92
CA VAL A 20 2.01 -8.09 -7.77
C VAL A 20 1.79 -6.98 -6.74
N ILE A 21 1.26 -7.35 -5.59
CA ILE A 21 0.82 -6.44 -4.55
C ILE A 21 1.48 -6.85 -3.23
N SER A 22 2.05 -5.88 -2.52
CA SER A 22 2.60 -6.08 -1.19
C SER A 22 1.83 -5.25 -0.16
N PHE A 23 1.91 -5.64 1.12
CA PHE A 23 1.23 -4.94 2.22
C PHE A 23 2.23 -4.16 3.07
N HIS A 24 2.04 -2.84 3.16
CA HIS A 24 2.84 -1.93 3.98
C HIS A 24 2.53 -2.05 5.47
N LYS A 25 3.03 -3.14 6.08
CA LYS A 25 2.89 -3.47 7.50
C LYS A 25 3.25 -2.32 8.43
N ALA A 26 4.40 -1.68 8.24
CA ALA A 26 4.87 -0.59 9.10
C ALA A 26 3.90 0.61 9.09
N SER A 27 3.47 1.04 7.90
CA SER A 27 2.49 2.11 7.71
C SER A 27 1.16 1.75 8.35
N PHE A 28 0.65 0.53 8.14
CA PHE A 28 -0.60 0.09 8.76
C PHE A 28 -0.54 0.15 10.29
N LEU A 29 0.52 -0.41 10.89
CA LEU A 29 0.72 -0.39 12.34
C LEU A 29 0.91 1.03 12.88
N GLY A 30 1.63 1.89 12.16
CA GLY A 30 1.88 3.28 12.54
C GLY A 30 0.58 4.09 12.59
N HIS A 31 -0.26 3.98 11.56
CA HIS A 31 -1.54 4.68 11.52
C HIS A 31 -2.45 4.26 12.67
N HIS A 32 -2.57 2.95 12.92
CA HIS A 32 -3.40 2.42 14.01
C HIS A 32 -2.75 2.56 15.40
N ARG A 33 -1.49 3.01 15.50
CA ARG A 33 -0.70 3.07 16.74
C ARG A 33 -0.53 1.71 17.41
N LEU A 34 -0.44 0.64 16.61
CA LEU A 34 -0.34 -0.76 17.05
C LEU A 34 1.08 -1.32 16.87
N VAL A 35 2.09 -0.48 16.68
CA VAL A 35 3.49 -0.90 16.45
C VAL A 35 4.05 -1.76 17.60
N LYS A 36 3.57 -1.54 18.82
CA LYS A 36 3.98 -2.31 20.02
C LYS A 36 3.00 -3.44 20.37
N ASP A 37 1.95 -3.64 19.59
CA ASP A 37 0.94 -4.66 19.84
C ASP A 37 1.41 -6.02 19.29
N GLU A 38 1.79 -6.93 20.19
CA GLU A 38 2.27 -8.25 19.83
C GLU A 38 1.23 -9.13 19.14
N PHE A 39 -0.06 -8.94 19.43
CA PHE A 39 -1.12 -9.71 18.78
C PHE A 39 -1.22 -9.29 17.31
N MET A 40 -1.27 -7.98 17.04
CA MET A 40 -1.33 -7.46 15.68
C MET A 40 -0.08 -7.79 14.88
N LEU A 41 1.11 -7.68 15.47
CA LEU A 41 2.34 -8.11 14.81
C LEU A 41 2.25 -9.57 14.36
N ARG A 42 1.83 -10.48 15.26
CA ARG A 42 1.66 -11.91 14.95
C ARG A 42 0.57 -12.18 13.90
N VAL A 43 -0.54 -11.44 13.95
CA VAL A 43 -1.61 -11.58 12.95
C VAL A 43 -1.10 -11.17 11.57
N LEU A 44 -0.41 -10.02 11.46
CA LEU A 44 0.10 -9.53 10.17
C LEU A 44 1.23 -10.40 9.62
N ASP A 45 1.99 -11.07 10.49
CA ASP A 45 3.02 -12.04 10.08
C ASP A 45 2.47 -13.44 9.77
N SER A 46 1.18 -13.69 10.06
CA SER A 46 0.59 -15.01 9.87
C SER A 46 0.36 -15.34 8.39
N MET A 47 0.50 -16.61 8.02
CA MET A 47 0.17 -17.09 6.67
C MET A 47 -1.29 -16.82 6.28
N SER A 48 -2.20 -16.84 7.25
CA SER A 48 -3.62 -16.51 7.04
C SER A 48 -3.80 -15.07 6.57
N PHE A 49 -3.03 -14.12 7.11
CA PHE A 49 -3.10 -12.73 6.67
C PHE A 49 -2.45 -12.54 5.29
N HIS A 50 -1.35 -13.23 5.01
CA HIS A 50 -0.76 -13.22 3.66
C HIS A 50 -1.74 -13.72 2.61
N LYS A 51 -2.43 -14.84 2.88
CA LYS A 51 -3.50 -15.37 2.02
C LYS A 51 -4.67 -14.39 1.89
N PHE A 52 -5.04 -13.70 2.97
CA PHE A 52 -6.05 -12.65 2.92
C PHE A 52 -5.66 -11.53 1.95
N ILE A 53 -4.41 -11.06 1.98
CA ILE A 53 -3.91 -10.03 1.05
C ILE A 53 -3.82 -10.56 -0.38
N GLU A 54 -3.41 -11.82 -0.58
CA GLU A 54 -3.36 -12.43 -1.91
C GLU A 54 -4.76 -12.51 -2.55
N GLU A 55 -5.76 -12.96 -1.79
CA GLU A 55 -7.14 -13.10 -2.28
C GLU A 55 -7.84 -11.74 -2.45
N ARG A 56 -7.66 -10.82 -1.50
CA ARG A 56 -8.44 -9.58 -1.43
C ARG A 56 -7.70 -8.33 -1.91
N GLY A 57 -6.38 -8.36 -1.97
CA GLY A 57 -5.52 -7.28 -2.44
C GLY A 57 -5.83 -6.80 -3.86
N PRO A 58 -6.01 -7.69 -4.86
CA PRO A 58 -6.29 -7.29 -6.23
C PRO A 58 -7.47 -6.29 -6.33
N PRO A 59 -7.29 -5.14 -7.01
CA PRO A 59 -8.27 -4.07 -7.03
C PRO A 59 -9.43 -4.30 -8.02
N TYR A 60 -9.27 -5.23 -8.96
CA TYR A 60 -10.33 -5.68 -9.86
C TYR A 60 -10.54 -7.18 -9.72
N ARG A 61 -11.64 -7.59 -9.08
CA ARG A 61 -11.99 -9.00 -8.80
C ARG A 61 -13.47 -9.14 -8.44
N SER A 62 -13.96 -10.37 -8.29
CA SER A 62 -15.27 -10.63 -7.72
C SER A 62 -15.31 -10.18 -6.25
N CYS A 63 -16.27 -9.32 -5.91
CA CYS A 63 -16.49 -8.87 -4.53
C CYS A 63 -17.39 -9.85 -3.76
N ASP A 64 -17.11 -9.99 -2.46
CA ASP A 64 -17.91 -10.77 -1.51
C ASP A 64 -18.52 -9.86 -0.41
N ILE A 65 -19.18 -10.49 0.57
CA ILE A 65 -19.83 -9.78 1.68
C ILE A 65 -18.82 -8.96 2.50
N PHE A 66 -17.57 -9.41 2.60
CA PHE A 66 -16.56 -8.65 3.33
C PHE A 66 -16.29 -7.31 2.65
N ASP A 67 -16.20 -7.28 1.31
CA ASP A 67 -15.99 -6.05 0.56
C ASP A 67 -17.16 -5.08 0.66
N GLU A 68 -18.39 -5.60 0.62
CA GLU A 68 -19.61 -4.82 0.78
C GLU A 68 -19.66 -4.15 2.16
N VAL A 69 -19.43 -4.92 3.22
CA VAL A 69 -19.39 -4.42 4.60
C VAL A 69 -18.24 -3.43 4.78
N TYR A 70 -17.03 -3.78 4.31
CA TYR A 70 -15.85 -2.93 4.44
C TYR A 70 -16.04 -1.56 3.79
N ALA A 71 -16.74 -1.50 2.65
CA ALA A 71 -17.00 -0.25 1.95
C ALA A 71 -17.99 0.68 2.68
N MET A 72 -18.89 0.15 3.51
CA MET A 72 -20.00 0.93 4.09
C MET A 72 -19.90 1.13 5.60
N ILE A 73 -19.20 0.24 6.31
CA ILE A 73 -19.25 0.14 7.78
C ILE A 73 -18.82 1.43 8.48
N TYR A 74 -17.81 2.13 7.96
CA TYR A 74 -17.32 3.35 8.61
C TYR A 74 -18.33 4.50 8.52
N ASP A 75 -18.88 4.76 7.34
CA ASP A 75 -19.86 5.83 7.14
C ASP A 75 -21.14 5.55 7.94
N GLN A 76 -21.46 4.26 8.09
CA GLN A 76 -22.54 3.81 8.94
C GLN A 76 -22.28 4.08 10.43
N LEU A 77 -21.13 3.65 10.97
CA LEU A 77 -20.76 3.92 12.35
C LEU A 77 -20.65 5.42 12.65
N LYS A 78 -20.17 6.21 11.68
CA LYS A 78 -20.13 7.67 11.80
C LYS A 78 -21.53 8.27 11.90
N ARG A 79 -22.45 7.88 11.02
CA ARG A 79 -23.86 8.32 11.08
C ARG A 79 -24.51 7.95 12.40
N GLU A 80 -24.28 6.74 12.90
CA GLU A 80 -24.78 6.30 14.20
C GLU A 80 -24.24 7.16 15.35
N LYS A 81 -22.92 7.40 15.37
CA LYS A 81 -22.27 8.26 16.38
C LYS A 81 -22.79 9.69 16.35
N ASP A 82 -22.94 10.26 15.16
CA ASP A 82 -23.48 11.62 14.98
C ASP A 82 -24.95 11.69 15.43
N SER A 83 -25.73 10.64 15.17
CA SER A 83 -27.12 10.51 15.62
C SER A 83 -27.21 10.51 17.16
N ILE A 84 -26.36 9.70 17.83
CA ILE A 84 -26.27 9.66 19.31
C ILE A 84 -25.92 11.04 19.86
N THR A 85 -24.92 11.70 19.27
CA THR A 85 -24.44 13.02 19.73
C THR A 85 -25.54 14.08 19.63
N ASN A 86 -26.42 13.96 18.63
CA ASN A 86 -27.56 14.85 18.42
C ASN A 86 -28.83 14.43 19.20
N ASN A 87 -28.73 13.53 20.18
CA ASN A 87 -29.86 12.96 20.94
C ASN A 87 -30.98 12.37 20.08
N ASN A 88 -30.67 11.96 18.85
CA ASN A 88 -31.61 11.36 17.94
C ASN A 88 -31.24 9.87 17.75
N SER A 89 -32.06 8.93 18.19
CA SER A 89 -31.76 7.49 18.07
C SER A 89 -32.30 6.85 16.78
N THR A 90 -32.84 7.62 15.84
CA THR A 90 -33.52 7.08 14.66
C THR A 90 -32.60 6.25 13.76
N ALA A 91 -31.37 6.71 13.50
CA ALA A 91 -30.46 6.03 12.58
C ALA A 91 -30.05 4.62 13.07
N ILE A 92 -29.84 4.47 14.39
CA ILE A 92 -29.53 3.16 15.00
C ILE A 92 -30.73 2.23 14.88
N LEU A 93 -31.92 2.71 15.20
CA LEU A 93 -33.14 1.90 15.13
C LEU A 93 -33.47 1.47 13.70
N GLU A 94 -33.21 2.32 12.71
CA GLU A 94 -33.33 1.96 11.29
C GLU A 94 -32.35 0.86 10.92
N HIS A 95 -31.08 0.97 11.34
CA HIS A 95 -30.10 -0.07 11.08
C HIS A 95 -30.43 -1.39 11.78
N ILE A 96 -30.88 -1.36 13.05
CA ILE A 96 -31.35 -2.57 13.75
C ILE A 96 -32.49 -3.25 12.98
N LYS A 97 -33.45 -2.47 12.44
CA LYS A 97 -34.52 -3.02 11.61
C LYS A 97 -34.00 -3.63 10.31
N GLU A 98 -33.03 -2.99 9.65
CA GLU A 98 -32.41 -3.53 8.44
C GLU A 98 -31.71 -4.87 8.71
N LEU A 99 -30.92 -4.95 9.78
CA LEU A 99 -30.26 -6.20 10.22
C LEU A 99 -31.29 -7.29 10.55
N ALA A 100 -32.36 -6.94 11.28
CA ALA A 100 -33.43 -7.89 11.60
C ALA A 100 -34.12 -8.44 10.33
N ASN A 101 -34.38 -7.58 9.34
CA ASN A 101 -34.93 -7.99 8.06
C ASN A 101 -33.97 -8.90 7.28
N GLN A 102 -32.68 -8.58 7.24
CA GLN A 102 -31.67 -9.43 6.59
C GLN A 102 -31.56 -10.80 7.27
N LEU A 103 -31.55 -10.85 8.61
CA LEU A 103 -31.56 -12.11 9.35
C LEU A 103 -32.81 -12.94 9.03
N LEU A 104 -33.99 -12.30 9.01
CA LEU A 104 -35.25 -12.97 8.67
C LEU A 104 -35.24 -13.55 7.25
N LEU A 105 -34.69 -12.80 6.28
CA LEU A 105 -34.54 -13.25 4.89
C LEU A 105 -33.52 -14.39 4.76
N ASN A 106 -32.43 -14.36 5.53
CA ASN A 106 -31.43 -15.42 5.54
C ASN A 106 -31.96 -16.71 6.16
N GLU A 107 -32.78 -16.61 7.22
CA GLU A 107 -33.48 -17.76 7.80
C GLU A 107 -34.56 -18.31 6.86
N ASN A 108 -35.18 -17.43 6.06
CA ASN A 108 -36.25 -17.79 5.12
C ASN A 108 -35.89 -17.38 3.69
N PRO A 109 -34.90 -18.02 3.03
CA PRO A 109 -34.38 -17.61 1.71
C PRO A 109 -35.40 -17.74 0.58
N SER A 110 -36.58 -18.31 0.84
CA SER A 110 -37.69 -18.40 -0.11
C SER A 110 -39.03 -18.33 0.63
N PRO A 111 -39.45 -17.14 1.09
CA PRO A 111 -40.70 -16.99 1.87
C PRO A 111 -41.94 -17.32 1.03
N GLN A 112 -41.82 -17.33 -0.30
CA GLN A 112 -42.88 -17.72 -1.24
C GLN A 112 -42.88 -19.22 -1.60
N GLN A 113 -41.79 -19.95 -1.36
CA GLN A 113 -41.79 -21.40 -1.51
C GLN A 113 -42.25 -21.99 -0.18
N THR A 114 -43.50 -22.43 -0.12
CA THR A 114 -43.95 -23.29 0.98
C THR A 114 -42.98 -24.48 1.02
N TYR A 115 -42.17 -24.58 2.08
CA TYR A 115 -41.27 -25.71 2.28
C TYR A 115 -42.13 -26.98 2.23
N THR A 116 -42.15 -27.63 1.08
CA THR A 116 -42.85 -28.88 0.88
C THR A 116 -41.86 -29.93 1.32
N GLN A 117 -42.04 -30.40 2.55
CA GLN A 117 -41.25 -31.48 3.11
C GLN A 117 -41.35 -32.71 2.18
N LYS A 118 -40.34 -32.89 1.32
CA LYS A 118 -40.30 -34.01 0.36
C LYS A 118 -39.95 -35.33 1.01
N VAL A 119 -39.43 -35.28 2.24
CA VAL A 119 -39.04 -36.46 3.03
C VAL A 119 -40.02 -36.61 4.18
N PRO A 120 -40.82 -37.69 4.24
CA PRO A 120 -41.76 -37.92 5.33
C PRO A 120 -41.10 -37.75 6.69
N GLN A 121 -41.70 -36.93 7.56
CA GLN A 121 -41.20 -36.79 8.93
C GLN A 121 -41.46 -38.11 9.67
N PRO A 122 -40.48 -38.62 10.46
CA PRO A 122 -40.75 -39.76 11.33
C PRO A 122 -41.93 -39.42 12.26
N SER A 123 -42.86 -40.35 12.46
CA SER A 123 -43.96 -40.16 13.43
C SER A 123 -43.37 -39.85 14.80
N GLN A 124 -43.96 -38.93 15.59
CA GLN A 124 -43.44 -38.52 16.91
C GLN A 124 -43.20 -39.70 17.89
N THR A 125 -43.82 -40.87 17.65
CA THR A 125 -43.63 -42.12 18.41
C THR A 125 -42.52 -43.03 17.87
N SER A 126 -41.80 -42.64 16.83
CA SER A 126 -40.75 -43.45 16.19
C SER A 126 -39.51 -43.65 17.06
N CYS A 127 -39.22 -42.71 17.99
CA CYS A 127 -38.13 -42.84 18.95
C CYS A 127 -38.41 -43.81 20.11
N MET A 128 -39.67 -44.28 20.26
CA MET A 128 -40.11 -45.19 21.32
C MET A 128 -40.37 -46.62 20.82
N ARG A 129 -39.99 -46.94 19.57
CA ARG A 129 -40.15 -48.29 19.01
C ARG A 129 -38.86 -49.09 19.22
N ASP A 130 -38.92 -50.10 20.08
CA ASP A 130 -37.80 -50.99 20.39
C ASP A 130 -37.32 -51.86 19.20
N ASN A 131 -38.15 -51.99 18.15
CA ASN A 131 -37.83 -52.74 16.93
C ASN A 131 -37.80 -51.82 15.70
N LEU A 132 -36.68 -51.11 15.52
CA LEU A 132 -36.38 -50.43 14.26
C LEU A 132 -35.80 -51.48 13.29
N LEU A 133 -36.44 -51.65 12.13
CA LEU A 133 -35.89 -52.47 11.05
C LEU A 133 -34.55 -51.88 10.61
N GLU A 134 -33.54 -52.73 10.44
CA GLU A 134 -32.23 -52.33 9.95
C GLU A 134 -32.38 -51.67 8.57
N PHE A 135 -31.69 -50.55 8.35
CA PHE A 135 -31.80 -49.81 7.10
C PHE A 135 -31.37 -50.73 5.94
N PRO A 136 -32.18 -50.86 4.87
CA PRO A 136 -31.85 -51.75 3.77
C PRO A 136 -30.47 -51.42 3.19
N HIS A 137 -29.67 -52.45 2.90
CA HIS A 137 -28.41 -52.24 2.19
C HIS A 137 -28.69 -51.57 0.84
N LEU A 138 -28.06 -50.41 0.62
CA LEU A 138 -28.16 -49.69 -0.64
C LEU A 138 -27.41 -50.46 -1.72
N ASP A 139 -28.10 -50.71 -2.83
CA ASP A 139 -27.48 -51.27 -4.03
C ASP A 139 -26.54 -50.23 -4.64
N LYS A 140 -25.24 -50.57 -4.69
CA LYS A 140 -24.18 -49.70 -5.21
C LYS A 140 -24.42 -49.32 -6.67
N GLU A 141 -24.98 -50.21 -7.49
CA GLU A 141 -25.22 -49.93 -8.90
C GLU A 141 -26.38 -48.95 -9.07
N LEU A 142 -27.49 -49.14 -8.36
CA LEU A 142 -28.63 -48.22 -8.41
C LEU A 142 -28.27 -46.83 -7.90
N VAL A 143 -27.47 -46.73 -6.83
CA VAL A 143 -26.96 -45.45 -6.33
C VAL A 143 -26.09 -44.76 -7.38
N ASN A 144 -25.19 -45.50 -8.03
CA ASN A 144 -24.35 -44.94 -9.10
C ASN A 144 -25.16 -44.50 -10.32
N VAL A 145 -26.23 -45.22 -10.67
CA VAL A 145 -27.16 -44.82 -11.74
C VAL A 145 -27.89 -43.53 -11.35
N ALA A 146 -28.41 -43.44 -10.12
CA ALA A 146 -29.08 -42.24 -9.62
C ALA A 146 -28.14 -41.02 -9.59
N ILE A 147 -26.87 -41.20 -9.18
CA ILE A 147 -25.84 -40.16 -9.21
C ILE A 147 -25.58 -39.70 -10.65
N LYS A 148 -25.37 -40.64 -11.58
CA LYS A 148 -25.15 -40.32 -13.01
C LYS A 148 -26.36 -39.60 -13.62
N GLU A 149 -27.57 -40.01 -13.29
CA GLU A 149 -28.80 -39.35 -13.74
C GLU A 149 -28.93 -37.95 -13.14
N GLY A 150 -28.59 -37.77 -11.86
CA GLY A 150 -28.52 -36.47 -11.20
C GLY A 150 -27.52 -35.51 -11.86
N ILE A 151 -26.32 -35.99 -12.16
CA ILE A 151 -25.27 -35.22 -12.86
C ILE A 151 -25.74 -34.83 -14.27
N LYS A 152 -26.35 -35.76 -15.03
CA LYS A 152 -26.91 -35.46 -16.35
C LYS A 152 -28.06 -34.44 -16.29
N LYS A 153 -28.95 -34.55 -15.30
CA LYS A 153 -30.02 -33.56 -15.06
C LYS A 153 -29.44 -32.20 -14.69
N GLN A 154 -28.35 -32.16 -13.93
CA GLN A 154 -27.66 -30.92 -13.54
C GLN A 154 -26.96 -30.24 -14.72
N GLN A 155 -26.42 -30.99 -15.67
CA GLN A 155 -25.87 -30.47 -16.93
C GLN A 155 -26.95 -29.87 -17.85
N ASN A 156 -28.17 -30.41 -17.83
CA ASN A 156 -29.30 -29.96 -18.66
C ASN A 156 -30.20 -28.92 -17.98
N SER A 157 -30.16 -28.80 -16.66
CA SER A 157 -30.76 -27.68 -15.93
C SER A 157 -29.87 -26.46 -16.09
N ARG A 158 -30.45 -25.26 -16.25
CA ARG A 158 -29.69 -24.02 -15.97
C ARG A 158 -29.04 -24.24 -14.60
N PRO A 159 -27.70 -24.10 -14.47
CA PRO A 159 -27.07 -24.23 -13.17
C PRO A 159 -27.85 -23.35 -12.21
N TYR A 160 -28.16 -23.86 -11.01
CA TYR A 160 -28.65 -23.03 -9.92
C TYR A 160 -27.69 -21.84 -9.92
N SER A 161 -28.18 -20.67 -10.32
CA SER A 161 -27.34 -19.50 -10.50
C SER A 161 -27.03 -19.02 -9.09
N ALA A 162 -26.09 -19.71 -8.42
CA ALA A 162 -25.17 -19.02 -7.54
C ALA A 162 -24.58 -17.95 -8.46
N ARG A 163 -25.11 -16.73 -8.35
CA ARG A 163 -24.68 -15.59 -9.16
C ARG A 163 -23.16 -15.57 -9.07
N VAL A 164 -22.47 -16.00 -10.12
CA VAL A 164 -21.03 -15.88 -10.17
C VAL A 164 -20.80 -14.37 -10.20
N SER A 165 -20.33 -13.83 -9.08
CA SER A 165 -20.10 -12.39 -8.91
C SER A 165 -19.13 -11.96 -10.01
N GLN A 166 -19.61 -11.12 -10.93
CA GLN A 166 -18.79 -10.61 -12.02
C GLN A 166 -17.65 -9.77 -11.45
N PRO A 167 -16.45 -9.81 -12.04
CA PRO A 167 -15.34 -9.01 -11.54
C PRO A 167 -15.68 -7.51 -11.67
N CYS A 168 -15.44 -6.78 -10.58
CA CYS A 168 -15.70 -5.35 -10.50
C CYS A 168 -14.56 -4.65 -9.77
N VAL A 169 -14.56 -3.32 -9.84
CA VAL A 169 -13.62 -2.49 -9.10
C VAL A 169 -13.98 -2.55 -7.61
N VAL A 170 -13.04 -3.01 -6.80
CA VAL A 170 -13.20 -3.08 -5.35
C VAL A 170 -13.10 -1.67 -4.77
N LYS A 171 -14.09 -1.26 -3.98
CA LYS A 171 -14.08 0.05 -3.32
C LYS A 171 -12.91 0.16 -2.34
N LEU A 172 -12.21 1.30 -2.31
CA LEU A 172 -11.09 1.52 -1.39
C LEU A 172 -11.50 1.54 0.09
N GLY A 173 -12.77 1.84 0.38
CA GLY A 173 -13.26 2.08 1.73
C GLY A 173 -12.74 3.39 2.33
N THR A 174 -12.86 3.54 3.63
CA THR A 174 -12.41 4.76 4.33
C THR A 174 -10.89 4.80 4.43
N SER A 175 -10.32 5.96 4.08
CA SER A 175 -8.88 6.22 4.22
C SER A 175 -8.40 6.03 5.66
N ILE A 176 -7.28 5.34 5.81
CA ILE A 176 -6.64 5.07 7.11
C ILE A 176 -6.29 6.35 7.90
N HIS A 177 -6.07 7.46 7.20
CA HIS A 177 -5.84 8.77 7.83
C HIS A 177 -7.08 9.35 8.51
N ILE A 178 -8.27 9.07 7.97
CA ILE A 178 -9.55 9.55 8.50
C ILE A 178 -9.93 8.76 9.76
N LEU A 179 -9.66 7.46 9.76
CA LEU A 179 -9.98 6.53 10.86
C LEU A 179 -9.34 6.93 12.20
N ASN A 180 -8.15 7.56 12.18
CA ASN A 180 -7.34 7.80 13.38
C ASN A 180 -7.37 9.24 13.91
N GLY A 181 -8.36 10.04 13.50
CA GLY A 181 -8.73 11.34 14.08
C GLY A 181 -7.62 12.09 14.83
N ARG A 182 -6.78 12.85 14.13
CA ARG A 182 -5.73 13.68 14.77
C ARG A 182 -6.38 14.85 15.53
N SER A 183 -6.78 14.61 16.78
CA SER A 183 -7.55 15.54 17.63
C SER A 183 -6.70 16.39 18.59
N ASP A 184 -5.52 16.87 18.15
CA ASP A 184 -4.69 17.81 18.92
C ASP A 184 -4.08 18.85 17.97
N ILE A 185 -4.90 19.79 17.49
CA ILE A 185 -4.53 20.69 16.38
C ILE A 185 -3.93 22.01 16.87
N SER A 186 -4.31 22.51 18.06
CA SER A 186 -3.95 23.88 18.47
C SER A 186 -2.52 24.00 19.02
N GLN A 187 -2.11 23.12 19.95
CA GLN A 187 -0.76 23.17 20.52
C GLN A 187 0.32 22.64 19.55
N SER A 188 -0.05 21.70 18.69
CA SER A 188 0.79 21.23 17.59
C SER A 188 1.04 22.36 16.58
N ALA A 189 0.04 23.13 16.17
CA ALA A 189 0.19 24.18 15.17
C ALA A 189 1.28 25.21 15.53
N ARG A 190 1.31 25.73 16.77
CA ARG A 190 2.35 26.68 17.21
C ARG A 190 3.74 26.05 17.18
N ARG A 191 3.86 24.80 17.64
CA ARG A 191 5.12 24.05 17.63
C ARG A 191 5.64 23.86 16.21
N LEU A 192 4.76 23.45 15.29
CA LEU A 192 5.09 23.24 13.88
C LEU A 192 5.48 24.55 13.21
N GLU A 193 4.86 25.67 13.57
CA GLU A 193 5.23 27.00 13.07
C GLU A 193 6.64 27.42 13.52
N VAL A 194 6.99 27.23 14.80
CA VAL A 194 8.35 27.50 15.30
C VAL A 194 9.40 26.66 14.56
N LEU A 195 9.06 25.40 14.24
CA LEU A 195 9.91 24.52 13.44
C LEU A 195 10.12 25.07 12.03
N LYS A 196 9.03 25.42 11.33
CA LYS A 196 9.10 26.00 9.98
C LYS A 196 9.91 27.30 9.96
N GLN A 197 9.70 28.18 10.94
CA GLN A 197 10.47 29.41 11.09
C GLN A 197 11.97 29.15 11.30
N CYS A 198 12.32 28.16 12.13
CA CYS A 198 13.72 27.78 12.34
C CYS A 198 14.37 27.30 11.03
N VAL A 199 13.71 26.38 10.29
CA VAL A 199 14.19 25.92 8.98
C VAL A 199 14.30 27.10 8.00
N GLY A 200 13.32 28.00 7.98
CA GLY A 200 13.35 29.22 7.18
C GLY A 200 14.52 30.14 7.50
N TYR A 201 14.89 30.29 8.78
CA TYR A 201 16.08 31.04 9.18
C TYR A 201 17.37 30.37 8.71
N ILE A 202 17.45 29.03 8.75
CA ILE A 202 18.61 28.29 8.22
C ILE A 202 18.78 28.59 6.73
N PHE A 203 17.74 28.40 5.92
CA PHE A 203 17.80 28.63 4.47
C PHE A 203 17.92 30.10 4.06
N SER A 204 17.60 31.04 4.95
CA SER A 204 17.80 32.48 4.77
C SER A 204 19.17 32.98 5.28
N ASP A 205 20.06 32.06 5.67
CA ASP A 205 21.39 32.34 6.24
C ASP A 205 21.36 33.18 7.53
N LYS A 206 20.23 33.15 8.26
CA LYS A 206 20.04 33.81 9.56
C LYS A 206 20.37 32.85 10.71
N ILE A 207 21.59 32.32 10.70
CA ILE A 207 22.01 31.23 11.60
C ILE A 207 21.89 31.61 13.09
N ALA A 208 22.17 32.86 13.46
CA ALA A 208 22.01 33.33 14.84
C ALA A 208 20.56 33.24 15.34
N GLU A 209 19.58 33.56 14.51
CA GLU A 209 18.16 33.46 14.85
C GLU A 209 17.70 32.00 14.91
N ALA A 210 18.18 31.16 13.98
CA ALA A 210 17.92 29.72 13.99
C ALA A 210 18.45 29.06 15.28
N ARG A 211 19.62 29.48 15.77
CA ARG A 211 20.16 28.96 17.04
C ARG A 211 19.29 29.29 18.25
N LYS A 212 18.62 30.46 18.28
CA LYS A 212 17.72 30.84 19.39
C LYS A 212 16.52 29.89 19.52
N THR A 213 15.98 29.42 18.39
CA THR A 213 14.82 28.52 18.37
C THR A 213 15.21 27.03 18.32
N SER A 214 16.48 26.71 18.03
CA SER A 214 16.97 25.34 17.87
C SER A 214 16.63 24.41 19.03
N GLY A 215 16.83 24.83 20.29
CA GLY A 215 16.55 23.98 21.46
C GLY A 215 15.08 23.53 21.55
N ALA A 216 14.14 24.45 21.26
CA ALA A 216 12.72 24.13 21.21
C ALA A 216 12.37 23.20 20.04
N VAL A 217 13.03 23.38 18.89
CA VAL A 217 12.85 22.52 17.71
C VAL A 217 13.39 21.12 17.94
N PHE A 218 14.60 20.98 18.51
CA PHE A 218 15.15 19.68 18.88
C PHE A 218 14.26 18.93 19.87
N TYR A 219 13.76 19.61 20.91
CA TYR A 219 12.79 19.00 21.83
C TYR A 219 11.52 18.55 21.10
N SER A 220 11.00 19.38 20.19
CA SER A 220 9.80 19.07 19.41
C SER A 220 9.97 17.83 18.54
N ILE A 221 11.11 17.73 17.84
CA ILE A 221 11.48 16.60 16.99
C ILE A 221 11.63 15.30 17.81
N LYS A 222 12.26 15.37 18.99
CA LYS A 222 12.43 14.21 19.87
C LYS A 222 11.10 13.70 20.42
N SER A 223 10.27 14.62 20.90
CA SER A 223 9.07 14.26 21.66
C SER A 223 7.84 14.01 20.78
N HIS A 224 7.80 14.57 19.56
CA HIS A 224 6.58 14.56 18.75
C HIS A 224 6.85 14.14 17.30
N GLU A 225 6.05 13.18 16.84
CA GLU A 225 6.09 12.61 15.50
C GLU A 225 5.68 13.62 14.41
N ASP A 226 4.62 14.40 14.66
CA ASP A 226 4.13 15.42 13.73
C ASP A 226 5.21 16.47 13.39
N ALA A 227 6.09 16.79 14.34
CA ALA A 227 7.24 17.65 14.12
C ALA A 227 8.28 17.03 13.19
N ARG A 228 8.52 15.71 13.28
CA ARG A 228 9.43 14.99 12.36
C ARG A 228 8.88 14.98 10.94
N ILE A 229 7.59 14.66 10.78
CA ILE A 229 6.91 14.71 9.48
C ILE A 229 6.95 16.13 8.89
N ALA A 230 6.67 17.15 9.71
CA ALA A 230 6.73 18.54 9.27
C ALA A 230 8.13 18.98 8.85
N LEU A 231 9.19 18.55 9.56
CA LEU A 231 10.58 18.79 9.17
C LEU A 231 10.87 18.23 7.77
N CYS A 232 10.51 16.97 7.52
CA CYS A 232 10.73 16.33 6.22
C CYS A 232 9.99 17.08 5.10
N ASN A 233 8.73 17.46 5.32
CA ASN A 233 7.94 18.19 4.34
C ASN A 233 8.50 19.59 4.05
N GLU A 234 8.97 20.30 5.09
CA GLU A 234 9.56 21.63 4.93
C GLU A 234 10.87 21.54 4.12
N LEU A 235 11.74 20.58 4.43
CA LEU A 235 12.97 20.35 3.67
C LEU A 235 12.69 19.93 2.22
N ALA A 236 11.65 19.12 1.98
CA ALA A 236 11.22 18.75 0.64
C ALA A 236 10.74 19.97 -0.18
N SER A 237 10.09 20.95 0.46
CA SER A 237 9.73 22.23 -0.18
C SER A 237 10.97 22.99 -0.67
N TYR A 238 12.04 23.05 0.13
CA TYR A 238 13.30 23.68 -0.29
C TYR A 238 14.03 22.93 -1.41
N LYS A 239 13.89 21.60 -1.46
CA LYS A 239 14.33 20.81 -2.63
C LYS A 239 13.58 21.21 -3.89
N LYS A 240 12.25 21.35 -3.84
CA LYS A 240 11.43 21.80 -4.99
C LYS A 240 11.81 23.20 -5.48
N GLN A 241 12.25 24.08 -4.58
CA GLN A 241 12.78 25.42 -4.90
C GLN A 241 14.21 25.42 -5.46
N ASN A 242 14.80 24.25 -5.74
CA ASN A 242 16.14 24.06 -6.29
C ASN A 242 17.27 24.72 -5.47
N LYS A 243 17.18 24.66 -4.14
CA LYS A 243 18.23 25.12 -3.20
C LYS A 243 18.97 23.94 -2.50
N PRO A 244 19.58 23.00 -3.23
CA PRO A 244 20.21 21.82 -2.61
C PRO A 244 21.57 22.13 -1.97
N ARG A 245 22.25 23.21 -2.38
CA ARG A 245 23.59 23.56 -1.91
C ARG A 245 23.51 24.38 -0.62
N LEU A 246 24.12 23.87 0.44
CA LEU A 246 24.19 24.47 1.76
C LEU A 246 25.61 24.99 2.06
N ASN A 247 25.70 26.07 2.84
CA ASN A 247 26.96 26.49 3.45
C ASN A 247 27.31 25.59 4.66
N ASN A 248 28.51 25.76 5.23
CA ASN A 248 28.98 24.87 6.30
C ASN A 248 28.05 24.86 7.53
N GLN A 249 27.59 26.04 7.97
CA GLN A 249 26.73 26.16 9.16
C GLN A 249 25.31 25.65 8.91
N GLN A 250 24.77 25.92 7.73
CA GLN A 250 23.47 25.38 7.29
C GLN A 250 23.52 23.85 7.24
N PHE A 251 24.56 23.29 6.63
CA PHE A 251 24.76 21.84 6.52
C PHE A 251 24.78 21.17 7.90
N GLU A 252 25.60 21.69 8.82
CA GLU A 252 25.67 21.16 10.19
C GLU A 252 24.33 21.23 10.93
N MET A 253 23.59 22.35 10.80
CA MET A 253 22.29 22.47 11.44
C MET A 253 21.27 21.49 10.86
N ILE A 254 21.18 21.36 9.53
CA ILE A 254 20.27 20.41 8.88
C ILE A 254 20.64 18.97 9.22
N ALA A 255 21.94 18.62 9.16
CA ALA A 255 22.41 17.29 9.53
C ALA A 255 22.04 16.94 10.98
N ASN A 256 22.22 17.86 11.93
CA ASN A 256 21.84 17.65 13.32
C ASN A 256 20.33 17.47 13.50
N LEU A 257 19.50 18.26 12.81
CA LEU A 257 18.04 18.12 12.86
C LEU A 257 17.59 16.76 12.31
N LEU A 258 18.18 16.31 11.20
CA LEU A 258 17.88 15.02 10.59
C LEU A 258 18.33 13.85 11.46
N ASN A 259 19.55 13.92 12.02
CA ASN A 259 20.04 12.93 12.98
C ASN A 259 19.11 12.82 14.18
N CYS A 260 18.75 13.95 14.78
CA CYS A 260 17.82 13.98 15.91
C CYS A 260 16.45 13.37 15.59
N ALA A 261 15.95 13.56 14.37
CA ALA A 261 14.68 13.00 13.94
C ALA A 261 14.76 11.47 13.73
N LEU A 262 15.87 10.96 13.19
CA LEU A 262 16.11 9.52 13.03
C LEU A 262 16.33 8.82 14.37
N GLU A 263 17.08 9.42 15.29
CA GLU A 263 17.28 8.88 16.65
C GLU A 263 15.95 8.70 17.41
N ALA A 264 15.00 9.60 17.17
CA ALA A 264 13.68 9.58 17.78
C ALA A 264 12.66 8.72 17.01
N SER A 265 13.05 8.14 15.86
CA SER A 265 12.17 7.33 15.01
C SER A 265 12.37 5.83 15.25
N SER A 266 11.32 5.05 14.99
CA SER A 266 11.36 3.58 15.06
C SER A 266 12.17 3.00 13.89
N SER A 267 12.84 1.86 14.10
CA SER A 267 13.61 1.16 13.06
C SER A 267 12.74 0.55 11.96
N ILE A 268 11.42 0.46 12.17
CA ILE A 268 10.46 -0.06 11.19
C ILE A 268 9.92 1.03 10.24
N ASP A 269 10.19 2.31 10.52
CA ASP A 269 9.72 3.48 9.78
C ASP A 269 8.19 3.55 9.60
N GLU A 270 7.47 3.49 10.71
CA GLU A 270 5.99 3.44 10.75
C GLU A 270 5.29 4.67 10.15
N HIS A 271 6.02 5.78 9.94
CA HIS A 271 5.49 7.05 9.44
C HIS A 271 6.19 7.54 8.15
N GLY A 272 7.08 6.74 7.55
CA GLY A 272 7.79 7.14 6.33
C GLY A 272 8.79 8.29 6.52
N ILE A 273 9.29 8.49 7.74
CA ILE A 273 10.28 9.53 8.06
C ILE A 273 11.62 9.15 7.42
N ALA A 274 12.10 7.92 7.66
CA ALA A 274 13.36 7.46 7.09
C ALA A 274 13.29 7.37 5.56
N TYR A 275 12.15 6.93 5.01
CA TYR A 275 11.87 6.92 3.58
C TYR A 275 12.01 8.33 2.98
N THR A 276 11.33 9.33 3.54
CA THR A 276 11.42 10.72 3.04
C THR A 276 12.84 11.27 3.16
N MET A 277 13.54 10.94 4.25
CA MET A 277 14.91 11.37 4.49
C MET A 277 15.91 10.80 3.49
N LEU A 278 15.70 9.61 2.96
CA LEU A 278 16.57 8.99 1.96
C LEU A 278 16.73 9.90 0.73
N THR A 279 15.61 10.45 0.24
CA THR A 279 15.59 11.40 -0.88
C THR A 279 16.22 12.74 -0.51
N LEU A 280 16.00 13.25 0.70
CA LEU A 280 16.56 14.53 1.15
C LEU A 280 18.09 14.43 1.31
N ALA A 281 18.56 13.32 1.90
CA ALA A 281 19.96 13.09 2.24
C ALA A 281 20.87 12.95 1.02
N THR A 282 20.33 12.46 -0.09
CA THR A 282 21.03 12.39 -1.39
C THR A 282 20.93 13.67 -2.21
N THR A 283 20.08 14.62 -1.80
CA THR A 283 19.91 15.89 -2.51
C THR A 283 20.73 17.02 -1.88
N PHE A 284 20.63 17.19 -0.56
CA PHE A 284 21.30 18.29 0.14
C PHE A 284 22.80 18.01 0.32
N HIS A 285 23.62 19.01 -0.01
CA HIS A 285 25.08 18.88 0.02
C HIS A 285 25.79 20.20 0.32
N ARG A 286 27.04 20.11 0.81
CA ARG A 286 28.00 21.23 0.93
C ARG A 286 29.21 20.98 0.04
N LYS A 287 29.83 22.06 -0.45
CA LYS A 287 31.11 22.01 -1.17
C LYS A 287 32.26 22.19 -0.16
N LEU A 288 33.13 21.19 -0.03
CA LEU A 288 34.30 21.21 0.87
C LEU A 288 35.52 21.84 0.18
N SER A 289 35.81 21.39 -1.04
CA SER A 289 36.88 21.90 -1.91
C SER A 289 36.39 21.99 -3.35
N GLU A 290 37.22 22.42 -4.30
CA GLU A 290 36.82 22.52 -5.71
C GLU A 290 36.30 21.20 -6.30
N GLU A 291 36.86 20.07 -5.83
CA GLU A 291 36.57 18.72 -6.31
C GLU A 291 35.75 17.86 -5.32
N ALA A 292 35.63 18.27 -4.06
CA ALA A 292 34.94 17.49 -3.04
C ALA A 292 33.59 18.09 -2.64
N THR A 293 32.54 17.28 -2.78
CA THR A 293 31.18 17.57 -2.32
C THR A 293 30.77 16.55 -1.27
N GLN A 294 30.27 17.03 -0.13
CA GLN A 294 29.75 16.17 0.93
C GLN A 294 28.23 16.29 0.98
N PHE A 295 27.58 15.13 0.94
CA PHE A 295 26.13 15.01 1.05
C PHE A 295 25.71 14.72 2.48
N ILE A 296 24.47 15.06 2.81
CA ILE A 296 23.88 14.80 4.12
C ILE A 296 23.87 13.31 4.47
N TYR A 297 23.75 12.41 3.49
CA TYR A 297 23.77 10.96 3.75
C TYR A 297 25.00 10.52 4.55
N THR A 298 26.14 11.20 4.36
CA THR A 298 27.41 10.91 5.08
C THR A 298 27.32 11.14 6.60
N GLU A 299 26.42 12.00 7.05
CA GLU A 299 26.24 12.36 8.46
C GLU A 299 25.17 11.50 9.17
N ILE A 300 24.37 10.73 8.41
CA ILE A 300 23.22 9.97 8.95
C ILE A 300 23.36 8.45 8.78
N GLN A 301 24.50 7.94 8.29
CA GLN A 301 24.69 6.51 8.00
C GLN A 301 24.59 5.59 9.25
N ARG A 302 24.69 6.15 10.46
CA ARG A 302 24.82 5.38 11.72
C ARG A 302 23.47 4.95 12.34
N HIS A 303 22.34 5.16 11.66
CA HIS A 303 21.02 4.78 12.19
C HIS A 303 20.62 3.34 11.87
N ALA A 304 19.98 2.67 12.84
CA ALA A 304 19.62 1.26 12.74
C ALA A 304 18.61 0.95 11.62
N VAL A 305 17.79 1.92 11.22
CA VAL A 305 16.80 1.77 10.14
C VAL A 305 17.44 1.35 8.81
N TRP A 306 18.68 1.79 8.52
CA TRP A 306 19.39 1.42 7.29
C TRP A 306 19.87 -0.03 7.26
N ALA A 307 19.92 -0.71 8.41
CA ALA A 307 20.23 -2.14 8.47
C ALA A 307 18.98 -3.01 8.23
N ASN A 308 17.78 -2.46 8.41
CA ASN A 308 16.52 -3.18 8.27
C ASN A 308 16.19 -3.45 6.80
N MET A 309 16.18 -4.72 6.38
CA MET A 309 15.85 -5.07 4.99
C MET A 309 14.40 -4.76 4.63
N GLN A 310 13.46 -4.93 5.58
CA GLN A 310 12.05 -4.63 5.35
C GLN A 310 11.86 -3.14 5.01
N PHE A 311 12.63 -2.25 5.63
CA PHE A 311 12.58 -0.83 5.31
C PHE A 311 12.95 -0.57 3.84
N TRP A 312 14.05 -1.17 3.37
CA TRP A 312 14.51 -1.00 1.98
C TRP A 312 13.50 -1.56 0.98
N GLU A 313 12.95 -2.73 1.27
CA GLU A 313 11.92 -3.37 0.44
C GLU A 313 10.67 -2.47 0.33
N MET A 314 10.14 -1.98 1.46
CA MET A 314 8.92 -1.15 1.43
C MET A 314 9.16 0.23 0.82
N SER A 315 10.35 0.80 1.03
CA SER A 315 10.75 2.07 0.38
C SER A 315 10.80 1.88 -1.14
N PHE A 316 11.47 0.81 -1.60
CA PHE A 316 11.55 0.44 -3.01
C PHE A 316 10.16 0.25 -3.62
N TYR A 317 9.28 -0.53 -2.98
CA TYR A 317 7.91 -0.74 -3.46
C TYR A 317 7.07 0.53 -3.48
N SER A 318 7.30 1.46 -2.55
CA SER A 318 6.63 2.76 -2.54
C SER A 318 7.02 3.62 -3.76
N ASP A 319 8.31 3.64 -4.11
CA ASP A 319 8.81 4.33 -5.30
C ASP A 319 8.38 3.64 -6.60
N VAL A 320 8.36 2.30 -6.63
CA VAL A 320 7.83 1.52 -7.77
C VAL A 320 6.37 1.88 -8.02
N GLN A 321 5.54 1.87 -6.97
CA GLN A 321 4.14 2.27 -7.09
C GLN A 321 4.00 3.69 -7.63
N LEU A 322 4.83 4.63 -7.16
CA LEU A 322 4.79 6.02 -7.63
C LEU A 322 5.15 6.11 -9.12
N GLN A 323 6.20 5.41 -9.56
CA GLN A 323 6.60 5.44 -10.97
C GLN A 323 5.59 4.71 -11.88
N ILE A 324 5.03 3.58 -11.44
CA ILE A 324 3.94 2.90 -12.17
C ILE A 324 2.74 3.84 -12.31
N ARG A 325 2.34 4.52 -11.23
CA ARG A 325 1.27 5.53 -11.31
C ARG A 325 1.58 6.60 -12.37
N ASN A 326 2.79 7.17 -12.34
CA ASN A 326 3.18 8.22 -13.28
C ASN A 326 3.23 7.72 -14.73
N LEU A 327 3.64 6.47 -14.94
CA LEU A 327 3.69 5.80 -16.24
C LEU A 327 2.32 5.82 -16.92
N TYR A 328 1.30 5.37 -16.20
CA TYR A 328 -0.06 5.29 -16.72
C TYR A 328 -0.73 6.66 -16.87
N LEU A 329 -0.48 7.60 -15.95
CA LEU A 329 -0.97 8.96 -16.08
C LEU A 329 -0.38 9.66 -17.32
N SER A 330 0.91 9.47 -17.58
CA SER A 330 1.58 10.06 -18.76
C SER A 330 1.07 9.45 -20.08
N HIS A 331 0.72 8.16 -20.07
CA HIS A 331 0.09 7.49 -21.21
C HIS A 331 -1.36 7.96 -21.46
N GLU A 332 -2.13 8.26 -20.41
CA GLU A 332 -3.47 8.84 -20.55
C GLU A 332 -3.41 10.24 -21.17
N ASP A 333 -2.48 11.09 -20.73
CA ASP A 333 -2.30 12.44 -21.28
C ASP A 333 -1.91 12.40 -22.77
N SER A 334 -1.04 11.48 -23.16
CA SER A 334 -0.61 11.30 -24.55
C SER A 334 -1.76 10.85 -25.47
N ASN A 335 -2.67 10.02 -24.94
CA ASN A 335 -3.84 9.55 -25.69
C ASN A 335 -4.95 10.61 -25.77
N GLN A 336 -5.11 11.47 -24.75
CA GLN A 336 -6.06 12.58 -24.78
C GLN A 336 -5.65 13.68 -25.78
N ILE A 337 -4.35 14.00 -25.85
CA ILE A 337 -3.82 14.94 -26.85
C ILE A 337 -4.10 14.44 -28.28
N ASN A 338 -3.96 13.14 -28.54
CA ASN A 338 -4.26 12.57 -29.86
C ASN A 338 -5.76 12.65 -30.25
N ILE A 339 -6.67 12.69 -29.27
CA ILE A 339 -8.11 12.83 -29.51
C ILE A 339 -8.48 14.30 -29.80
N GLU A 340 -7.84 15.27 -29.12
CA GLU A 340 -8.05 16.70 -29.39
C GLU A 340 -7.38 17.18 -30.69
N VAL A 341 -6.26 16.58 -31.09
CA VAL A 341 -5.61 16.89 -32.38
C VAL A 341 -6.41 16.34 -33.57
N SER A 342 -7.21 15.29 -33.37
CA SER A 342 -8.07 14.72 -34.43
C SER A 342 -9.35 15.52 -34.68
N THR A 343 -9.68 16.51 -33.84
CA THR A 343 -10.88 17.36 -33.99
C THR A 343 -10.58 18.80 -34.40
N VAL A 344 -9.30 19.16 -34.64
CA VAL A 344 -8.92 20.49 -35.11
C VAL A 344 -8.06 20.40 -36.37
N THR A 345 -8.66 20.04 -37.49
CA THR A 345 -8.20 20.51 -38.81
C THR A 345 -8.98 21.76 -39.16
N ASP A 346 -8.41 22.93 -38.87
CA ASP A 346 -8.22 24.01 -39.83
C ASP A 346 -7.61 25.27 -39.17
N THR A 347 -6.75 25.95 -39.95
CA THR A 347 -6.14 27.29 -39.76
C THR A 347 -4.89 27.46 -38.87
N SER A 348 -3.74 27.23 -39.52
CA SER A 348 -2.58 28.13 -39.69
C SER A 348 -1.97 28.93 -38.52
N SER A 349 -0.67 28.66 -38.35
CA SER A 349 0.50 29.55 -38.21
C SER A 349 1.00 30.06 -36.85
N THR A 350 2.32 29.79 -36.69
CA THR A 350 3.42 30.51 -35.99
C THR A 350 3.69 30.27 -34.50
N ASP A 351 4.83 29.59 -34.28
CA ASP A 351 5.93 29.82 -33.32
C ASP A 351 5.60 30.07 -31.84
N THR A 352 6.02 29.17 -30.95
CA THR A 352 7.10 29.40 -29.94
C THR A 352 7.26 28.21 -28.97
N VAL A 353 8.52 27.90 -28.66
CA VAL A 353 9.01 26.91 -27.71
C VAL A 353 8.77 27.37 -26.26
N THR A 354 8.15 26.57 -25.39
CA THR A 354 8.42 26.69 -23.92
C THR A 354 8.12 25.45 -23.08
N HIS A 355 8.97 25.30 -22.06
CA HIS A 355 9.20 24.27 -21.06
C HIS A 355 8.03 23.75 -20.20
N GLN A 356 8.17 22.47 -19.84
CA GLN A 356 7.50 21.74 -18.75
C GLN A 356 7.68 22.40 -17.37
N THR A 357 6.60 22.49 -16.59
CA THR A 357 6.66 22.66 -15.13
C THR A 357 5.57 21.82 -14.43
N THR A 358 6.02 20.97 -13.52
CA THR A 358 5.21 20.09 -12.67
C THR A 358 4.57 20.86 -11.51
N ASN A 359 3.24 20.92 -11.48
CA ASN A 359 2.47 21.56 -10.40
C ASN A 359 1.82 20.50 -9.50
N GLU A 360 2.29 20.44 -8.25
CA GLU A 360 1.55 19.84 -7.13
C GLU A 360 1.36 20.90 -6.05
N SER A 361 0.16 21.48 -5.93
CA SER A 361 -0.43 21.97 -4.68
C SER A 361 -1.91 22.34 -4.88
N LEU A 362 -2.72 22.00 -3.89
CA LEU A 362 -4.18 22.08 -3.84
C LEU A 362 -4.72 23.52 -3.92
N SER A 363 -5.64 23.76 -4.86
CA SER A 363 -6.75 24.73 -4.70
C SER A 363 -7.87 24.43 -5.70
N HIS A 364 -9.10 24.69 -5.26
CA HIS A 364 -10.39 24.29 -5.84
C HIS A 364 -10.67 24.70 -7.31
N HIS A 365 -11.38 23.78 -7.97
CA HIS A 365 -12.38 23.92 -9.06
C HIS A 365 -11.96 24.25 -10.51
N ASN A 366 -12.25 23.25 -11.36
CA ASN A 366 -12.62 23.26 -12.79
C ASN A 366 -11.50 23.00 -13.83
N GLY A 367 -11.14 21.71 -13.98
CA GLY A 367 -10.39 21.06 -15.07
C GLY A 367 -10.36 19.53 -14.84
N PRO A 368 -10.22 18.66 -15.86
CA PRO A 368 -10.54 17.24 -15.76
C PRO A 368 -9.63 16.44 -14.80
N ILE A 369 -10.26 15.44 -14.18
CA ILE A 369 -9.88 14.65 -13.00
C ILE A 369 -8.74 13.66 -13.33
N ILE A 370 -7.49 14.14 -13.49
CA ILE A 370 -6.36 13.23 -13.82
C ILE A 370 -5.34 13.14 -12.67
N HIS A 371 -5.10 14.21 -11.92
CA HIS A 371 -4.10 14.20 -10.83
C HIS A 371 -4.53 13.50 -9.53
N GLU A 372 -5.80 13.07 -9.40
CA GLU A 372 -6.31 12.44 -8.17
C GLU A 372 -6.34 10.90 -8.20
N LYS A 373 -6.16 10.24 -9.36
CA LYS A 373 -6.23 8.77 -9.43
C LYS A 373 -5.11 8.13 -8.59
N THR A 374 -5.49 7.24 -7.68
CA THR A 374 -4.58 6.43 -6.87
C THR A 374 -4.01 5.27 -7.70
N ALA A 375 -2.85 4.73 -7.30
CA ALA A 375 -2.26 3.58 -7.99
C ALA A 375 -3.18 2.35 -7.99
N ILE A 376 -3.99 2.18 -6.93
CA ILE A 376 -4.98 1.10 -6.82
C ILE A 376 -6.12 1.26 -7.84
N GLU A 377 -6.59 2.50 -8.06
CA GLU A 377 -7.63 2.79 -9.06
C GLU A 377 -7.11 2.59 -10.49
N ILE A 378 -5.88 3.05 -10.77
CA ILE A 378 -5.20 2.81 -12.04
C ILE A 378 -5.06 1.31 -12.27
N ALA A 379 -4.58 0.56 -11.28
CA ALA A 379 -4.45 -0.88 -11.38
C ALA A 379 -5.80 -1.57 -11.64
N ALA A 380 -6.88 -1.15 -10.97
CA ALA A 380 -8.22 -1.68 -11.25
C ALA A 380 -8.67 -1.42 -12.69
N GLU A 381 -8.43 -0.20 -13.21
CA GLU A 381 -8.79 0.18 -14.58
C GLU A 381 -7.98 -0.60 -15.60
N GLN A 382 -6.66 -0.70 -15.42
CA GLN A 382 -5.76 -1.42 -16.31
C GLN A 382 -6.07 -2.92 -16.32
N MET A 383 -6.31 -3.55 -15.16
CA MET A 383 -6.73 -4.95 -15.09
C MET A 383 -8.05 -5.21 -15.82
N ARG A 384 -9.01 -4.28 -15.74
CA ARG A 384 -10.30 -4.38 -16.45
C ARG A 384 -10.12 -4.30 -17.98
N LEU A 385 -9.23 -3.41 -18.44
CA LEU A 385 -9.01 -3.14 -19.87
C LEU A 385 -8.00 -4.10 -20.51
N TYR A 386 -7.16 -4.78 -19.72
CA TYR A 386 -6.06 -5.59 -20.22
C TYR A 386 -6.50 -6.65 -21.24
N ALA A 387 -7.63 -7.34 -21.01
CA ALA A 387 -8.16 -8.35 -21.93
C ALA A 387 -8.69 -7.79 -23.27
N GLN A 388 -8.90 -6.48 -23.37
CA GLN A 388 -9.39 -5.81 -24.58
C GLN A 388 -8.24 -5.25 -25.44
N LYS A 389 -7.02 -5.21 -24.91
CA LYS A 389 -5.82 -4.72 -25.60
C LYS A 389 -5.30 -5.75 -26.61
N THR A 390 -4.60 -5.28 -27.63
CA THR A 390 -3.91 -6.16 -28.58
C THR A 390 -2.69 -6.82 -27.93
N SER A 391 -2.21 -7.94 -28.47
CA SER A 391 -1.03 -8.63 -27.93
C SER A 391 0.23 -7.75 -27.95
N GLU A 392 0.37 -6.87 -28.96
CA GLU A 392 1.49 -5.93 -29.06
C GLU A 392 1.42 -4.85 -27.99
N GLU A 393 0.23 -4.31 -27.72
CA GLU A 393 0.02 -3.32 -26.64
C GLU A 393 0.23 -3.93 -25.26
N GLN A 394 -0.17 -5.20 -25.06
CA GLN A 394 0.05 -5.92 -23.81
C GLN A 394 1.54 -6.08 -23.52
N HIS A 395 2.30 -6.61 -24.48
CA HIS A 395 3.76 -6.76 -24.33
C HIS A 395 4.48 -5.42 -24.15
N SER A 396 4.10 -4.39 -24.91
CA SER A 396 4.70 -3.05 -24.77
C SER A 396 4.53 -2.47 -23.35
N ILE A 397 3.34 -2.62 -22.75
CA ILE A 397 3.07 -2.15 -21.39
C ILE A 397 3.82 -3.00 -20.35
N GLU A 398 3.88 -4.33 -20.54
CA GLU A 398 4.65 -5.23 -19.67
C GLU A 398 6.14 -4.87 -19.66
N ASP A 399 6.73 -4.67 -20.84
CA ASP A 399 8.13 -4.28 -21.00
C ASP A 399 8.40 -2.94 -20.31
N LEU A 400 7.46 -2.00 -20.38
CA LEU A 400 7.59 -0.68 -19.79
C LEU A 400 7.49 -0.70 -18.25
N GLU A 401 6.58 -1.52 -17.70
CA GLU A 401 6.53 -1.79 -16.26
C GLU A 401 7.84 -2.44 -15.77
N GLU A 402 8.35 -3.42 -16.51
CA GLU A 402 9.58 -4.14 -16.18
C GLU A 402 10.82 -3.22 -16.24
N GLN A 403 10.94 -2.38 -17.28
CA GLN A 403 12.01 -1.37 -17.37
C GLN A 403 11.98 -0.38 -16.20
N THR A 404 10.77 0.06 -15.80
CA THR A 404 10.59 0.94 -14.63
C THR A 404 11.10 0.28 -13.36
N LEU A 405 10.79 -1.01 -13.16
CA LEU A 405 11.24 -1.79 -12.03
C LEU A 405 12.77 -1.96 -12.02
N TYR A 406 13.38 -2.30 -13.15
CA TYR A 406 14.85 -2.43 -13.25
C TYR A 406 15.57 -1.11 -12.98
N ALA A 407 15.08 0.01 -13.52
CA ALA A 407 15.68 1.33 -13.30
C ALA A 407 15.68 1.69 -11.81
N LEU A 408 14.55 1.44 -11.11
CA LEU A 408 14.45 1.66 -9.68
C LEU A 408 15.33 0.70 -8.87
N ALA A 409 15.48 -0.55 -9.30
CA ALA A 409 16.34 -1.52 -8.63
C ALA A 409 17.80 -1.04 -8.64
N ILE A 410 18.30 -0.55 -9.79
CA ILE A 410 19.64 0.04 -9.91
C ILE A 410 19.77 1.26 -8.99
N HIS A 411 18.77 2.14 -8.98
CA HIS A 411 18.76 3.30 -8.11
C HIS A 411 18.85 2.91 -6.62
N TYR A 412 18.06 1.93 -6.18
CA TYR A 412 18.06 1.47 -4.79
C TYR A 412 19.37 0.80 -4.39
N ILE A 413 20.03 0.07 -5.31
CA ILE A 413 21.38 -0.45 -5.07
C ILE A 413 22.34 0.72 -4.77
N GLN A 414 22.28 1.81 -5.53
CA GLN A 414 23.11 3.00 -5.28
C GLN A 414 22.79 3.64 -3.92
N LEU A 415 21.50 3.81 -3.59
CA LEU A 415 21.08 4.34 -2.29
C LEU A 415 21.56 3.49 -1.12
N MET A 416 21.49 2.16 -1.25
CA MET A 416 22.01 1.23 -0.26
C MET A 416 23.53 1.33 -0.13
N VAL A 417 24.27 1.50 -1.24
CA VAL A 417 25.72 1.74 -1.20
C VAL A 417 26.02 3.04 -0.44
N TYR A 418 25.30 4.13 -0.73
CA TYR A 418 25.49 5.41 -0.04
C TYR A 418 25.21 5.34 1.46
N MET A 419 24.21 4.55 1.89
CA MET A 419 23.80 4.50 3.30
C MET A 419 24.52 3.43 4.11
N LYS A 420 24.85 2.28 3.50
CA LYS A 420 25.37 1.11 4.21
C LYS A 420 26.88 0.91 4.08
N LEU A 421 27.52 1.49 3.05
CA LEU A 421 28.97 1.34 2.89
C LEU A 421 29.70 2.44 3.68
N PRO A 422 30.50 2.10 4.69
CA PRO A 422 31.27 3.07 5.44
C PRO A 422 32.25 3.79 4.51
N LEU A 423 32.33 5.11 4.62
CA LEU A 423 33.24 5.93 3.81
C LEU A 423 34.73 5.63 4.13
N ASP A 424 35.00 5.08 5.32
CA ASP A 424 36.35 4.71 5.77
C ASP A 424 36.69 3.25 5.46
N ILE A 425 37.05 2.97 4.21
CA ILE A 425 37.58 1.65 3.82
C ILE A 425 38.97 1.38 4.47
N SER A 426 39.68 2.43 4.91
CA SER A 426 41.03 2.33 5.48
C SER A 426 41.09 2.03 6.99
N SER A 427 40.04 2.29 7.77
CA SER A 427 40.01 2.03 9.22
C SER A 427 39.36 0.69 9.59
N SER A 428 38.86 -0.03 8.59
CA SER A 428 37.96 -1.18 8.73
C SER A 428 38.65 -2.54 8.63
N THR A 429 39.82 -2.73 9.25
CA THR A 429 40.43 -4.06 9.38
C THR A 429 39.59 -5.04 10.21
N ASN A 430 38.62 -4.55 10.99
CA ASN A 430 37.71 -5.39 11.79
C ASN A 430 36.44 -5.86 11.07
N ILE A 431 36.05 -5.28 9.92
CA ILE A 431 34.79 -5.67 9.24
C ILE A 431 34.93 -7.00 8.49
N ARG A 432 36.15 -7.36 8.04
CA ARG A 432 36.41 -8.66 7.39
C ARG A 432 36.09 -9.85 8.29
N HIS A 433 36.18 -9.70 9.62
CA HIS A 433 35.87 -10.77 10.56
C HIS A 433 34.36 -10.92 10.83
N SER A 434 33.59 -9.81 10.75
CA SER A 434 32.13 -9.84 10.92
C SER A 434 31.41 -10.41 9.70
N ILE A 435 31.86 -10.07 8.48
CA ILE A 435 31.26 -10.60 7.24
C ILE A 435 31.49 -12.12 7.10
N TYR A 436 32.66 -12.63 7.49
CA TYR A 436 32.92 -14.08 7.48
C TYR A 436 32.09 -14.87 8.52
N ASN A 437 31.81 -14.27 9.68
CA ASN A 437 30.95 -14.89 10.69
C ASN A 437 29.45 -14.78 10.34
N HIS A 438 29.02 -13.75 9.61
CA HIS A 438 27.62 -13.64 9.20
C HIS A 438 27.27 -14.59 8.04
N VAL A 439 28.21 -14.86 7.12
CA VAL A 439 28.01 -15.81 6.01
C VAL A 439 27.97 -17.28 6.49
N SER A 440 28.68 -17.61 7.57
CA SER A 440 28.64 -18.95 8.18
C SER A 440 27.40 -19.22 9.04
N HIS A 441 26.70 -18.18 9.52
CA HIS A 441 25.42 -18.34 10.22
C HIS A 441 24.19 -18.32 9.30
N ILE A 442 24.30 -17.79 8.07
CA ILE A 442 23.21 -17.81 7.07
C ILE A 442 23.14 -19.16 6.32
N THR A 443 24.20 -19.98 6.37
CA THR A 443 24.26 -21.29 5.72
C THR A 443 23.78 -22.47 6.58
N SER A 444 23.28 -22.20 7.78
CA SER A 444 22.78 -23.24 8.69
C SER A 444 21.53 -22.76 9.44
N CYS A 445 20.39 -22.67 8.74
CA CYS A 445 19.04 -22.80 9.30
C CYS A 445 18.02 -22.87 8.14
N ASP A 446 17.54 -24.09 7.88
CA ASP A 446 16.27 -24.47 7.25
C ASP A 446 15.91 -23.83 5.89
N ALA A 447 16.60 -24.28 4.85
CA ALA A 447 16.11 -24.28 3.48
C ALA A 447 15.84 -25.73 3.04
N ASP A 448 14.89 -26.42 3.71
CA ASP A 448 14.36 -27.71 3.27
C ASP A 448 12.85 -27.78 3.57
N SER A 449 12.04 -27.15 2.72
CA SER A 449 10.85 -27.77 2.13
C SER A 449 10.14 -26.78 1.21
N VAL A 450 9.58 -27.31 0.11
CA VAL A 450 8.72 -26.62 -0.87
C VAL A 450 9.46 -25.82 -1.96
N THR A 451 10.32 -26.48 -2.72
CA THR A 451 10.55 -26.21 -4.16
C THR A 451 11.20 -27.43 -4.83
N SER A 452 10.53 -28.58 -4.78
CA SER A 452 10.82 -29.68 -5.70
C SER A 452 9.53 -29.99 -6.44
N ASP A 453 9.42 -29.42 -7.63
CA ASP A 453 8.53 -29.79 -8.74
C ASP A 453 8.35 -28.54 -9.59
N PHE A 454 9.27 -28.21 -10.51
CA PHE A 454 9.00 -27.40 -11.73
C PHE A 454 10.22 -27.12 -12.65
N TYR A 455 11.35 -27.84 -12.51
CA TYR A 455 12.46 -27.72 -13.48
C TYR A 455 12.99 -29.09 -13.93
N HIS A 456 12.21 -29.76 -14.78
CA HIS A 456 12.77 -30.69 -15.76
C HIS A 456 12.19 -30.35 -17.14
N SER A 457 12.85 -29.41 -17.82
CA SER A 457 12.99 -29.48 -19.27
C SER A 457 14.23 -28.69 -19.69
N THR A 458 15.22 -29.45 -20.11
CA THR A 458 16.48 -29.05 -20.73
C THR A 458 16.25 -28.30 -22.05
N ASN A 459 16.94 -27.17 -22.25
CA ASN A 459 17.70 -26.84 -23.47
C ASN A 459 18.34 -25.45 -23.32
N ASP A 460 19.67 -25.44 -23.13
CA ASP A 460 20.55 -24.28 -23.26
C ASP A 460 20.64 -23.83 -24.73
N PRO A 461 20.50 -22.53 -25.03
CA PRO A 461 20.95 -21.98 -26.31
C PRO A 461 21.80 -20.73 -26.07
N PHE A 462 22.96 -20.87 -25.42
CA PHE A 462 24.04 -19.88 -25.50
C PHE A 462 25.40 -20.59 -25.56
N ASN A 463 25.69 -21.10 -26.76
CA ASN A 463 27.05 -21.32 -27.22
C ASN A 463 27.22 -20.48 -28.48
N CYS A 464 28.22 -19.59 -28.44
CA CYS A 464 28.52 -18.43 -29.31
C CYS A 464 27.87 -17.10 -28.89
#